data_AF-A0A452Z4S1-F1
#
_entry.id   AF-A0A452Z4S1-F1
#
_cell.length_a   1.000
_cell.length_b   1.000
_cell.length_c   1.000
_cell.angle_alpha   90.00
_cell.angle_beta   90.00
_cell.angle_gamma   90.00
#
_symmetry.space_group_name_H-M   'P 1'
#
loop_
_entity.id
_entity.type
_entity.pdbx_description
1 polymer ?
#
loop_
_entity_poly.entity_id
_entity_poly.type
_entity_poly.pdbx_seq_one_letter_code
_entity_poly.pdbx_strand_id
1 'polypeptide(L)'
;MNSWRWLLGKQLQSTCSRGRCFFCRSGARTSSTTTCDDVSGVQMHYLPWEFNQLLVNAVRQEIKNLYNINVRKVVLMGPPPVGCAPHFLSDYGSLNGECIDYINNVVIEFNYGLRYMSREFIRQYPDPVISYCDTFEGSVDILENRVRYVKWSAKSSHFGGTATRRLSDYH
;
A
#
# COMPACT_ATOMS: atom_id res chain seq x y z
N MET A 1 -4.03 -6.23 26.60
CA MET A 1 -4.02 -7.06 25.37
C MET A 1 -4.56 -6.22 24.22
N ASN A 2 -4.03 -6.38 23.00
CA ASN A 2 -4.35 -5.66 21.75
C ASN A 2 -3.41 -4.47 21.46
N SER A 3 -2.14 -4.77 21.16
CA SER A 3 -1.24 -3.82 20.49
C SER A 3 -0.94 -4.34 19.08
N TRP A 4 -1.90 -4.16 18.17
CA TRP A 4 -1.67 -4.26 16.74
C TRP A 4 -1.33 -2.86 16.25
N ARG A 5 -0.04 -2.55 16.12
CA ARG A 5 0.40 -1.24 15.63
C ARG A 5 0.64 -1.36 14.13
N TRP A 6 -0.30 -0.83 13.35
CA TRP A 6 -0.19 -0.72 11.89
C TRP A 6 0.93 0.26 11.53
N LEU A 7 1.99 -0.21 10.87
CA LEU A 7 3.12 0.63 10.44
C LEU A 7 2.86 1.46 9.17
N LEU A 8 1.60 1.65 8.77
CA LEU A 8 1.22 2.49 7.61
C LEU A 8 0.25 3.63 7.97
N GLY A 9 0.29 4.13 9.20
CA GLY A 9 -0.55 5.24 9.67
C GLY A 9 -0.01 6.65 9.41
N LYS A 10 1.18 6.77 8.81
CA LYS A 10 1.73 8.05 8.34
C LYS A 10 2.25 7.85 6.92
N GLN A 11 1.35 7.94 5.94
CA GLN A 11 1.76 7.98 4.54
C GLN A 11 2.49 9.30 4.31
N LEU A 12 3.81 9.22 4.16
CA LEU A 12 4.64 10.24 3.55
C LEU A 12 4.81 9.82 2.10
N GLN A 13 4.15 10.52 1.18
CA GLN A 13 4.22 10.18 -0.24
C GLN A 13 4.78 11.38 -1.01
N SER A 14 5.94 11.19 -1.63
CA SER A 14 6.43 12.10 -2.66
C SER A 14 5.79 11.71 -3.99
N THR A 15 5.11 12.66 -4.62
CA THR A 15 4.53 12.48 -5.96
C THR A 15 5.12 13.54 -6.88
N CYS A 16 5.81 13.13 -7.94
CA CYS A 16 6.37 14.05 -8.92
C CYS A 16 5.59 13.94 -10.24
N SER A 17 4.97 15.04 -10.68
CA SER A 17 4.18 15.11 -11.92
C SER A 17 4.60 16.35 -12.72
N ARG A 18 4.92 16.15 -14.01
CA ARG A 18 5.40 17.19 -14.94
C ARG A 18 6.54 18.08 -14.39
N GLY A 19 7.51 17.48 -13.71
CA GLY A 19 8.67 18.17 -13.14
C GLY A 19 8.43 18.93 -11.83
N ARG A 20 7.22 18.86 -11.26
CA ARG A 20 6.88 19.39 -9.94
C ARG A 20 6.67 18.26 -8.95
N CYS A 21 7.29 18.35 -7.79
CA CYS A 21 7.22 17.32 -6.75
C CYS A 21 6.41 17.84 -5.57
N PHE A 22 5.51 17.01 -5.06
CA PHE A 22 4.66 17.31 -3.91
C PHE A 22 4.97 16.34 -2.79
N PHE A 23 5.15 16.87 -1.59
CA PHE A 23 5.29 16.08 -0.38
C PHE A 23 3.96 16.06 0.35
N CYS A 24 3.26 14.93 0.29
CA CYS A 24 1.93 14.79 0.87
C CYS A 24 2.03 14.13 2.24
N ARG A 25 1.60 14.86 3.28
CA ARG A 25 1.53 14.36 4.65
C ARG A 25 0.11 13.93 4.95
N SER A 26 -0.13 12.63 5.02
CA SER A 26 -1.43 12.10 5.41
C SER A 26 -1.53 12.02 6.93
N GLY A 27 -2.37 12.86 7.54
CA GLY A 27 -2.68 12.82 8.97
C GLY A 27 -3.84 11.85 9.26
N ALA A 28 -3.68 10.97 10.26
CA ALA A 28 -4.69 9.98 10.66
C ALA A 28 -5.92 10.56 11.40
N ARG A 29 -6.28 11.83 11.20
CA ARG A 29 -7.46 12.43 11.84
C ARG A 29 -8.58 12.55 10.80
N THR A 30 -9.74 12.02 11.17
CA THR A 30 -10.96 11.82 10.38
C THR A 30 -11.49 13.13 9.77
N SER A 31 -10.87 13.55 8.68
CA SER A 31 -11.36 14.49 7.66
C SER A 31 -10.24 14.56 6.63
N SER A 32 -10.56 14.25 5.37
CA SER A 32 -9.65 14.04 4.25
C SER A 32 -8.84 15.27 3.81
N THR A 33 -8.10 15.91 4.70
CA THR A 33 -7.14 16.97 4.37
C THR A 33 -5.74 16.36 4.28
N THR A 34 -5.38 15.93 3.07
CA THR A 34 -3.99 15.65 2.72
C THR A 34 -3.33 17.01 2.44
N THR A 35 -2.48 17.49 3.33
CA THR A 35 -1.65 18.67 3.03
C THR A 35 -0.49 18.20 2.15
N CYS A 36 -0.43 18.73 0.94
CA CYS A 36 0.69 18.51 0.02
C CYS A 36 1.45 19.82 -0.11
N ASP A 37 2.69 19.83 0.36
CA ASP A 37 3.60 20.97 0.22
C ASP A 37 4.33 20.84 -1.11
N ASP A 38 4.43 21.94 -1.87
CA ASP A 38 5.25 22.00 -3.08
C ASP A 38 6.73 21.92 -2.69
N VAL A 39 7.39 20.83 -3.13
CA VAL A 39 8.82 20.58 -2.92
C VAL A 39 9.57 20.59 -4.25
N SER A 40 9.04 21.29 -5.26
CA SER A 40 9.71 21.56 -6.54
C SER A 40 11.10 22.15 -6.26
N GLY A 41 12.15 21.35 -6.48
CA GLY A 41 13.52 21.65 -6.09
C GLY A 41 14.22 20.51 -5.35
N VAL A 42 13.46 19.54 -4.82
CA VAL A 42 14.01 18.26 -4.36
C VAL A 42 14.21 17.37 -5.58
N GLN A 43 15.43 17.34 -6.10
CA GLN A 43 15.82 16.32 -7.07
C GLN A 43 15.70 14.94 -6.39
N MET A 44 14.99 14.01 -7.01
CA MET A 44 15.03 12.61 -6.60
C MET A 44 16.46 12.12 -6.91
N HIS A 45 17.36 12.29 -5.94
CA HIS A 45 18.79 12.00 -6.08
C HIS A 45 19.10 10.50 -6.09
N TYR A 46 18.09 9.65 -6.20
CA TYR A 46 18.23 8.20 -6.06
C TYR A 46 17.73 7.49 -7.28
N LEU A 47 18.54 6.55 -7.78
CA LEU A 47 18.06 5.55 -8.70
C LEU A 47 16.98 4.69 -8.01
N PRO A 48 15.99 4.14 -8.74
CA PRO A 48 14.90 3.37 -8.11
C PRO A 48 15.38 2.25 -7.18
N TRP A 49 16.48 1.57 -7.53
CA TRP A 49 17.08 0.54 -6.71
C TRP A 49 17.68 1.08 -5.39
N GLU A 50 18.36 2.22 -5.43
CA GLU A 50 18.93 2.88 -4.23
C GLU A 50 17.82 3.29 -3.30
N PHE A 51 16.77 3.88 -3.86
CA PHE A 51 15.59 4.28 -3.12
C PHE A 51 14.92 3.08 -2.44
N ASN A 52 14.75 1.97 -3.16
CA ASN A 52 14.20 0.73 -2.59
C ASN A 52 15.05 0.18 -1.45
N GLN A 53 16.38 0.20 -1.57
CA GLN A 53 17.29 -0.21 -0.49
C GLN A 53 17.18 0.69 0.74
N LEU A 54 17.09 2.01 0.54
CA LEU A 54 16.88 2.97 1.62
C LEU A 54 15.57 2.72 2.36
N LEU A 55 14.48 2.49 1.63
CA LEU A 55 13.18 2.18 2.22
C LEU A 55 13.20 0.88 3.03
N VAL A 56 13.76 -0.20 2.47
CA VAL A 56 13.89 -1.49 3.18
C VAL A 56 14.74 -1.33 4.44
N ASN A 57 15.82 -0.55 4.38
CA ASN A 57 16.64 -0.25 5.55
C ASN A 57 15.88 0.57 6.60
N ALA A 58 15.10 1.56 6.19
CA ALA A 58 14.26 2.34 7.11
C ALA A 58 13.25 1.44 7.83
N VAL A 59 12.55 0.57 7.09
CA VAL A 59 11.60 -0.40 7.68
C VAL A 59 12.31 -1.34 8.65
N ARG A 60 13.52 -1.82 8.31
CA ARG A 60 14.33 -2.65 9.22
C ARG A 60 14.64 -1.93 10.53
N GLN A 61 14.96 -0.63 10.50
CA GLN A 61 15.22 0.13 11.72
C GLN A 61 13.96 0.32 12.56
N GLU A 62 12.82 0.61 11.93
CA GLU A 62 11.54 0.74 12.64
C GLU A 62 11.14 -0.56 13.34
N ILE A 63 11.31 -1.69 12.66
CA ILE A 63 11.10 -3.00 13.23
C ILE A 63 12.00 -3.25 14.45
N LYS A 64 13.30 -2.92 14.35
CA LYS A 64 14.24 -3.02 15.48
C LYS A 64 13.79 -2.16 16.66
N ASN A 65 13.35 -0.93 16.40
CA ASN A 65 12.83 -0.03 17.42
C ASN A 65 11.60 -0.63 18.10
N LEU A 66 10.65 -1.18 17.33
CA LEU A 66 9.48 -1.88 17.86
C LEU A 66 9.87 -3.09 18.73
N TYR A 67 10.84 -3.88 18.27
CA TYR A 67 11.35 -5.01 19.02
C TYR A 67 11.95 -4.57 20.38
N ASN A 68 12.74 -3.49 20.39
CA ASN A 68 13.38 -2.94 21.59
C ASN A 68 12.37 -2.43 22.63
N ILE A 69 11.18 -1.98 22.20
CA ILE A 69 10.09 -1.59 23.09
C ILE A 69 9.12 -2.75 23.41
N ASN A 70 9.55 -4.00 23.22
CA ASN A 70 8.79 -5.22 23.49
C ASN A 70 7.49 -5.36 22.68
N VAL A 71 7.38 -4.74 21.51
CA VAL A 71 6.34 -5.11 20.55
C VAL A 71 6.69 -6.47 19.96
N ARG A 72 5.74 -7.41 20.06
CA ARG A 72 5.90 -8.80 19.62
C ARG A 72 4.88 -9.22 18.56
N LYS A 73 4.12 -8.28 17.97
CA LYS A 73 3.17 -8.58 16.89
C LYS A 73 3.08 -7.41 15.91
N VAL A 74 3.68 -7.59 14.73
CA VAL A 74 3.77 -6.61 13.66
C VAL A 74 3.43 -7.32 12.36
N VAL A 75 2.60 -6.70 11.53
CA VAL A 75 2.37 -7.17 10.16
C VAL A 75 2.99 -6.14 9.23
N LEU A 76 3.92 -6.61 8.40
CA LEU A 76 4.50 -5.82 7.31
C LEU A 76 3.69 -6.09 6.06
N MET A 77 3.18 -5.03 5.46
CA MET A 77 2.42 -5.09 4.22
C MET A 77 3.25 -4.45 3.13
N GLY A 78 3.57 -5.24 2.10
CA GLY A 78 4.09 -4.66 0.86
C GLY A 78 2.99 -3.85 0.17
N PRO A 79 3.27 -2.68 -0.44
CA PRO A 79 2.27 -1.91 -1.17
C PRO A 79 1.59 -2.69 -2.30
N PRO A 80 0.31 -2.37 -2.59
CA PRO A 80 -0.43 -2.88 -3.75
C PRO A 80 0.17 -2.33 -5.07
N PRO A 81 -0.28 -2.78 -6.26
CA PRO A 81 0.19 -2.24 -7.54
C PRO A 81 -0.24 -0.77 -7.71
N VAL A 82 0.60 0.14 -7.22
CA VAL A 82 0.31 1.58 -7.18
C VAL A 82 0.22 2.17 -8.60
N GLY A 83 0.90 1.56 -9.59
CA GLY A 83 0.80 1.95 -11.00
C GLY A 83 -0.61 1.81 -11.59
N CYS A 84 -1.55 1.16 -10.89
CA CYS A 84 -2.95 1.07 -11.29
C CYS A 84 -3.83 2.21 -10.72
N ALA A 85 -3.26 3.13 -9.93
CA ALA A 85 -4.04 4.21 -9.30
C ALA A 85 -4.49 5.26 -10.34
N PRO A 86 -5.72 5.81 -10.24
CA PRO A 86 -6.27 6.73 -11.25
C PRO A 86 -5.39 7.94 -11.56
N HIS A 87 -4.69 8.49 -10.55
CA HIS A 87 -3.80 9.62 -10.76
C HIS A 87 -2.58 9.26 -11.62
N PHE A 88 -1.98 8.08 -11.44
CA PHE A 88 -0.88 7.61 -12.28
C PHE A 88 -1.35 7.27 -13.69
N LEU A 89 -2.53 6.65 -13.83
CA LEU A 89 -3.12 6.40 -15.14
C LEU A 89 -3.33 7.73 -15.92
N SER A 90 -3.88 8.74 -15.25
CA SER A 90 -4.08 10.07 -15.83
C SER A 90 -2.77 10.77 -16.18
N ASP A 91 -1.78 10.73 -15.29
CA ASP A 91 -0.51 11.44 -15.48
C ASP A 91 0.35 10.83 -16.59
N TYR A 92 0.28 9.51 -16.75
CA TYR A 92 1.01 8.76 -17.79
C TYR A 92 0.19 8.57 -19.07
N GLY A 93 -1.06 9.07 -19.12
CA GLY A 93 -1.88 9.03 -20.33
C GLY A 93 -2.34 7.62 -20.73
N SER A 94 -2.58 6.74 -19.77
CA SER A 94 -3.09 5.39 -20.01
C SER A 94 -4.47 5.45 -20.67
N LEU A 95 -4.60 4.83 -21.86
CA LEU A 95 -5.79 4.95 -22.71
C LEU A 95 -6.85 3.88 -22.41
N ASN A 96 -6.42 2.69 -22.02
CA ASN A 96 -7.24 1.51 -21.74
C ASN A 96 -7.34 1.21 -20.23
N GLY A 97 -6.74 2.06 -19.38
CA GLY A 97 -6.64 1.81 -17.94
C GLY A 97 -5.58 0.76 -17.57
N GLU A 98 -4.66 0.44 -18.48
CA GLU A 98 -3.50 -0.40 -18.19
C GLU A 98 -2.62 0.25 -17.12
N CYS A 99 -2.18 -0.56 -16.17
CA CYS A 99 -1.33 -0.10 -15.09
C CYS A 99 0.05 0.30 -15.62
N ILE A 100 0.68 1.28 -14.96
CA ILE A 100 2.00 1.74 -15.35
C ILE A 100 3.08 0.78 -14.83
N ASP A 101 3.57 -0.09 -15.72
CA ASP A 101 4.55 -1.14 -15.39
C ASP A 101 5.81 -0.62 -14.72
N TYR A 102 6.35 0.51 -15.19
CA TYR A 102 7.53 1.13 -14.57
C TYR A 102 7.33 1.37 -13.07
N ILE A 103 6.17 1.89 -12.67
CA ILE A 103 5.85 2.16 -11.26
C ILE A 103 5.67 0.85 -10.50
N ASN A 104 4.95 -0.11 -11.09
CA ASN A 104 4.73 -1.41 -10.46
C ASN A 104 6.02 -2.21 -10.30
N ASN A 105 6.98 -2.10 -11.22
CA ASN A 105 8.29 -2.76 -11.10
C ASN A 105 9.08 -2.24 -9.91
N VAL A 106 9.08 -0.92 -9.67
CA VAL A 106 9.71 -0.34 -8.47
C VAL A 106 9.04 -0.87 -7.19
N VAL A 107 7.71 -1.00 -7.20
CA VAL A 107 6.94 -1.59 -6.09
C VAL A 107 7.30 -3.07 -5.87
N ILE A 108 7.40 -3.86 -6.95
CA ILE A 108 7.76 -5.28 -6.91
C ILE A 108 9.16 -5.46 -6.30
N GLU A 109 10.13 -4.67 -6.72
CA GLU A 109 11.49 -4.68 -6.16
C GLU A 109 11.50 -4.36 -4.66
N PHE A 110 10.75 -3.34 -4.24
CA PHE A 110 10.58 -3.02 -2.83
C PHE A 110 9.96 -4.19 -2.05
N ASN A 111 8.89 -4.78 -2.57
CA ASN A 111 8.20 -5.91 -1.96
C ASN A 111 9.12 -7.13 -1.80
N TYR A 112 9.96 -7.40 -2.80
CA TYR A 112 10.99 -8.43 -2.73
C TYR A 112 11.99 -8.16 -1.59
N GLY A 113 12.52 -6.94 -1.52
CA GLY A 113 13.45 -6.52 -0.47
C GLY A 113 12.83 -6.58 0.93
N LEU A 114 11.57 -6.18 1.07
CA LEU A 114 10.81 -6.23 2.32
C LEU A 114 10.58 -7.67 2.78
N ARG A 115 10.18 -8.56 1.86
CA ARG A 115 10.01 -9.99 2.13
C ARG A 115 11.33 -10.65 2.54
N TYR A 116 12.42 -10.38 1.82
CA TYR A 116 13.74 -10.88 2.17
C TYR A 116 14.18 -10.41 3.56
N MET A 117 14.08 -9.11 3.83
CA MET A 117 14.43 -8.54 5.12
C MET A 117 13.57 -9.12 6.25
N SER A 118 12.26 -9.31 6.04
CA SER A 118 11.38 -9.91 7.04
C SER A 118 11.80 -11.34 7.42
N ARG A 119 12.23 -12.14 6.43
CA ARG A 119 12.71 -13.51 6.65
C ARG A 119 13.99 -13.49 7.47
N GLU A 120 14.93 -12.62 7.11
CA GLU A 120 16.18 -12.47 7.85
C GLU A 120 15.95 -11.98 9.28
N PHE A 121 14.98 -11.08 9.49
CA PHE A 121 14.61 -10.63 10.82
C PHE A 121 14.01 -11.77 11.66
N ILE A 122 13.09 -12.55 11.11
CA ILE A 122 12.50 -13.72 11.78
C ILE A 122 13.58 -14.75 12.18
N ARG A 123 14.62 -14.93 11.37
CA ARG A 123 15.75 -15.83 11.70
C ARG A 123 16.62 -15.30 12.84
N GLN A 124 16.79 -13.99 12.94
CA GLN A 124 17.59 -13.34 13.99
C GLN A 124 16.85 -13.24 15.33
N TYR A 125 15.51 -13.15 15.29
CA TYR A 125 14.67 -12.94 16.47
C TYR A 125 13.54 -14.00 16.51
N PRO A 126 13.76 -15.16 17.17
CA PRO A 126 12.83 -16.30 17.13
C PRO A 126 11.51 -16.09 17.88
N ASP A 127 11.40 -15.07 18.73
CA ASP A 127 10.11 -14.64 19.29
C ASP A 127 9.30 -13.96 18.17
N PRO A 128 8.07 -14.40 17.87
CA PRO A 128 7.41 -14.09 16.61
C PRO A 128 6.91 -12.64 16.59
N VAL A 129 7.78 -11.70 16.25
CA VAL A 129 7.47 -10.26 16.22
C VAL A 129 6.79 -9.84 14.93
N ILE A 130 6.99 -10.56 13.82
CA ILE A 130 6.69 -10.05 12.48
C ILE A 130 6.07 -11.12 11.58
N SER A 131 5.08 -10.74 10.79
CA SER A 131 4.62 -11.47 9.61
C SER A 131 4.58 -10.57 8.38
N TYR A 132 4.88 -11.11 7.21
CA TYR A 132 4.75 -10.39 5.94
C TYR A 132 3.43 -10.74 5.25
N CYS A 133 2.73 -9.74 4.74
CA CYS A 133 1.51 -9.87 3.97
C CYS A 133 1.72 -9.26 2.58
N ASP A 134 1.54 -10.09 1.56
CA ASP A 134 1.65 -9.70 0.17
C ASP A 134 0.33 -9.08 -0.31
N THR A 135 0.18 -7.77 -0.12
CA THR A 135 -1.01 -7.08 -0.60
C THR A 135 -0.96 -6.81 -2.10
N PHE A 136 0.21 -6.95 -2.73
CA PHE A 136 0.37 -6.78 -4.17
C PHE A 136 -0.33 -7.92 -4.91
N GLU A 137 0.00 -9.16 -4.58
CA GLU A 137 -0.63 -10.35 -5.17
C GLU A 137 -2.15 -10.33 -4.95
N GLY A 138 -2.59 -10.08 -3.71
CA GLY A 138 -4.02 -9.99 -3.39
C GLY A 138 -4.75 -8.88 -4.17
N SER A 139 -4.08 -7.75 -4.42
CA SER A 139 -4.67 -6.66 -5.20
C SER A 139 -4.70 -6.96 -6.69
N VAL A 140 -3.67 -7.63 -7.24
CA VAL A 140 -3.66 -8.07 -8.64
C VAL A 140 -4.80 -9.04 -8.91
N ASP A 141 -5.02 -10.03 -8.04
CA ASP A 141 -6.16 -10.95 -8.18
C ASP A 141 -7.51 -10.23 -8.13
N ILE A 142 -7.66 -9.20 -7.29
CA ILE A 142 -8.87 -8.37 -7.27
C ILE A 142 -9.06 -7.59 -8.59
N LEU A 143 -7.97 -7.06 -9.15
CA LEU A 143 -8.01 -6.30 -10.40
C LEU A 143 -8.36 -7.18 -11.59
N GLU A 144 -7.72 -8.34 -11.70
CA GLU A 144 -7.93 -9.31 -12.79
C GLU A 144 -9.30 -10.00 -12.68
N ASN A 145 -9.75 -10.27 -11.45
CA ASN A 145 -10.97 -11.02 -11.18
C ASN A 145 -12.10 -10.13 -10.63
N ARG A 146 -12.13 -8.84 -11.02
CA ARG A 146 -13.04 -7.82 -10.49
C ARG A 146 -14.50 -8.25 -10.44
N VAL A 147 -15.01 -8.91 -11.48
CA VAL A 147 -16.41 -9.36 -11.56
C VAL A 147 -16.76 -10.32 -10.42
N ARG A 148 -15.83 -11.21 -10.06
CA ARG A 148 -15.99 -12.15 -8.94
C ARG A 148 -16.10 -11.41 -7.61
N TYR A 149 -15.21 -10.45 -7.37
CA TYR A 149 -15.15 -9.70 -6.12
C TYR A 149 -16.28 -8.69 -5.95
N VAL A 150 -16.74 -8.06 -7.04
CA VAL A 150 -17.94 -7.20 -7.03
C VAL A 150 -19.18 -8.03 -6.67
N LYS A 151 -19.34 -9.21 -7.27
CA LYS A 151 -20.43 -10.13 -6.93
C LYS A 151 -20.34 -10.61 -5.49
N TRP A 152 -19.13 -10.88 -4.99
CA TRP A 152 -18.93 -11.29 -3.60
C TRP A 152 -19.27 -10.14 -2.64
N SER A 153 -18.79 -8.93 -2.91
CA SER A 153 -19.12 -7.72 -2.16
C SER A 153 -20.63 -7.47 -2.11
N ALA A 154 -21.33 -7.60 -3.24
CA ALA A 154 -22.79 -7.48 -3.32
C ALA A 154 -23.55 -8.58 -2.57
N LYS A 155 -22.98 -9.80 -2.48
CA LYS A 155 -23.55 -10.89 -1.68
C LYS A 155 -23.30 -10.71 -0.18
N SER A 156 -22.13 -10.22 0.18
CA SER A 156 -21.73 -10.01 1.58
C SER A 156 -22.46 -8.82 2.20
N SER A 157 -22.77 -7.78 1.42
CA SER A 157 -23.66 -6.70 1.84
C SER A 157 -25.12 -7.13 2.01
N HIS A 158 -25.51 -8.29 1.48
CA HIS A 158 -26.82 -8.91 1.71
C HIS A 158 -26.91 -9.70 3.03
N PHE A 159 -25.80 -9.93 3.74
CA PHE A 159 -25.77 -10.68 4.99
C PHE A 159 -25.92 -9.82 6.27
N GLY A 160 -26.14 -8.52 6.10
CA GLY A 160 -26.28 -7.56 7.21
C GLY A 160 -27.37 -6.52 6.96
N GLY A 161 -28.62 -6.96 6.83
CA GLY A 161 -29.78 -6.05 6.83
C GLY A 161 -30.95 -6.57 6.02
N THR A 162 -32.03 -6.90 6.72
CA THR A 162 -33.45 -6.92 6.30
C THR A 162 -33.76 -6.94 4.80
N ALA A 163 -34.40 -8.03 4.38
CA ALA A 163 -35.13 -8.15 3.13
C ALA A 163 -35.90 -6.87 2.79
N THR A 164 -35.51 -6.19 1.72
CA THR A 164 -36.38 -5.28 0.99
C THR A 164 -36.60 -5.86 -0.40
N ARG A 165 -37.87 -5.88 -0.78
CA ARG A 165 -38.43 -6.66 -1.87
C ARG A 165 -37.73 -6.38 -3.20
N ARG A 166 -37.66 -7.46 -3.98
CA ARG A 166 -37.73 -7.50 -5.44
C ARG A 166 -38.67 -6.39 -5.95
N LEU A 167 -38.14 -5.45 -6.74
CA LEU A 167 -38.93 -4.72 -7.73
C LEU A 167 -38.66 -5.43 -9.07
N SER A 168 -39.42 -6.48 -9.34
CA SER A 168 -39.78 -6.73 -10.74
C SER A 168 -40.87 -5.73 -11.11
N ASP A 169 -41.04 -5.50 -12.40
CA ASP A 169 -42.29 -5.01 -12.98
C ASP A 169 -42.62 -3.53 -12.70
N TYR A 170 -42.08 -2.62 -13.51
CA TYR A 170 -42.85 -1.48 -14.03
C TYR A 170 -42.20 -0.95 -15.32
N HIS A 171 -42.81 -1.38 -16.43
CA HIS A 171 -42.61 -1.04 -17.86
C HIS A 171 -41.44 -1.64 -18.63
#